data_AF-A0A7Z8K202-F1
#
_entry.id   AF-A0A7Z8K202-F1
#
_cell.length_a   1.000
_cell.length_b   1.000
_cell.length_c   1.000
_cell.angle_alpha   90.00
_cell.angle_beta   90.00
_cell.angle_gamma   90.00
#
_symmetry.space_group_name_H-M   'P 1'
#
loop_
_entity.id
_entity.type
_entity.pdbx_description
1 polymer ?
#
loop_
_entity_poly.entity_id
_entity_poly.type
_entity_poly.pdbx_seq_one_letter_code
_entity_poly.pdbx_strand_id
1 'polypeptide(L)'
;MTGTRRPWSLPVRVELATDATVHFVEAGQVELRFSQNQLDRLFEIGLMQPPRTPQTDLNVPTHVSLTGDARFLVGEVDLGREVGMDVLVRGIEFVVHASLHEHRDHHVEAEAEGDQVRDSAESFREEGGRLSVMTIQEAAAQWDDLRSRVKLWDRIVLTEDGRRVALIVAWDWWSLHQHRMASLEGAYWGHWHTGEFNASGYAWDILRLLEPRDARISHEADEPGDGDDDEPRD
;
A
#
# COMPACT_ATOMS: atom_id res chain seq x y z
N MET A 1 -20.78 -6.99 -24.75
CA MET A 1 -20.03 -5.86 -24.18
C MET A 1 -18.67 -6.38 -23.76
N THR A 2 -17.60 -5.98 -24.44
CA THR A 2 -16.21 -6.30 -24.06
C THR A 2 -15.70 -5.21 -23.13
N GLY A 3 -15.42 -5.55 -21.87
CA GLY A 3 -14.84 -4.61 -20.93
C GLY A 3 -13.43 -4.20 -21.38
N THR A 4 -13.14 -2.89 -21.39
CA THR A 4 -11.81 -2.36 -21.69
C THR A 4 -10.84 -2.74 -20.56
N ARG A 5 -10.11 -3.85 -20.74
CA ARG A 5 -8.96 -4.18 -19.90
C ARG A 5 -7.97 -3.01 -19.93
N ARG A 6 -7.46 -2.59 -18.77
CA ARG A 6 -6.41 -1.57 -18.69
C ARG A 6 -5.14 -2.14 -19.36
N PRO A 7 -4.39 -1.38 -20.18
CA PRO A 7 -3.32 -1.98 -21.01
C PRO A 7 -2.12 -2.51 -20.22
N TRP A 8 -1.96 -2.09 -18.96
CA TRP A 8 -0.72 -2.26 -18.19
C TRP A 8 -0.87 -3.19 -16.96
N SER A 9 -2.09 -3.51 -16.54
CA SER A 9 -2.35 -4.47 -15.48
C SER A 9 -2.57 -5.85 -16.08
N LEU A 10 -1.52 -6.68 -16.11
CA LEU A 10 -1.70 -8.12 -16.34
C LEU A 10 -2.64 -8.66 -15.25
N PRO A 11 -3.68 -9.45 -15.58
CA PRO A 11 -4.61 -9.95 -14.58
C PRO A 11 -3.88 -10.89 -13.63
N VAL A 12 -3.69 -10.43 -12.40
CA VAL A 12 -3.20 -11.21 -11.26
C VAL A 12 -4.34 -12.09 -10.76
N ARG A 13 -4.09 -13.39 -10.56
CA ARG A 13 -5.04 -14.30 -9.91
C ARG A 13 -4.35 -15.50 -9.29
N VAL A 14 -4.92 -16.00 -8.21
CA VAL A 14 -4.68 -17.37 -7.73
C VAL A 14 -5.74 -18.27 -8.36
N GLU A 15 -5.45 -19.52 -8.68
CA GLU A 15 -6.47 -20.53 -9.00
C GLU A 15 -6.35 -21.66 -7.98
N LEU A 16 -7.27 -21.72 -7.01
CA LEU A 16 -7.37 -22.87 -6.12
C LEU A 16 -8.09 -24.03 -6.80
N ALA A 17 -7.63 -25.26 -6.56
CA ALA A 17 -8.42 -26.45 -6.81
C ALA A 17 -9.65 -26.51 -5.87
N THR A 18 -10.69 -27.25 -6.23
CA THR A 18 -11.97 -27.29 -5.49
C THR A 18 -11.84 -27.84 -4.06
N ASP A 19 -10.78 -28.59 -3.78
CA ASP A 19 -10.40 -29.15 -2.48
C ASP A 19 -9.29 -28.36 -1.77
N ALA A 20 -8.75 -27.32 -2.40
CA ALA A 20 -7.63 -26.56 -1.86
C ALA A 20 -8.06 -25.48 -0.85
N THR A 21 -7.28 -25.33 0.21
CA THR A 21 -7.53 -24.36 1.29
C THR A 21 -6.23 -23.71 1.74
N VAL A 22 -6.23 -22.38 1.74
CA VAL A 22 -5.17 -21.57 2.38
C VAL A 22 -5.54 -21.43 3.85
N HIS A 23 -4.67 -21.91 4.74
CA HIS A 23 -4.78 -21.73 6.18
C HIS A 23 -3.72 -20.73 6.64
N PHE A 24 -4.16 -19.61 7.19
CA PHE A 24 -3.32 -18.70 7.96
C PHE A 24 -3.38 -19.12 9.43
N VAL A 25 -2.21 -19.28 10.06
CA VAL A 25 -2.08 -19.63 11.48
C VAL A 25 -1.29 -18.54 12.20
N GLU A 26 -2.01 -17.59 12.78
CA GLU A 26 -1.48 -16.60 13.71
C GLU A 26 -1.57 -17.13 15.15
N ALA A 27 -0.42 -17.17 15.83
CA ALA A 27 -0.25 -17.57 17.24
C ALA A 27 -0.94 -18.88 17.69
N GLY A 28 -1.40 -19.71 16.75
CA GLY A 28 -2.14 -20.95 17.01
C GLY A 28 -3.61 -20.78 17.42
N GLN A 29 -4.25 -19.62 17.20
CA GLN A 29 -5.60 -19.36 17.73
C GLN A 29 -6.73 -19.19 16.68
N VAL A 30 -6.45 -18.77 15.45
CA VAL A 30 -7.49 -18.50 14.43
C VAL A 30 -7.15 -19.14 13.08
N GLU A 31 -8.08 -19.94 12.53
CA GLU A 31 -8.05 -20.38 11.13
C GLU A 31 -8.82 -19.35 10.28
N LEU A 32 -8.10 -18.43 9.60
CA LEU A 32 -8.75 -17.54 8.62
C LEU A 32 -8.96 -18.27 7.29
N ARG A 33 -10.14 -18.06 6.69
CA ARG A 33 -10.51 -18.59 5.37
C ARG A 33 -10.73 -17.45 4.38
N PHE A 34 -9.94 -17.48 3.32
CA PHE A 34 -9.97 -16.46 2.27
C PHE A 34 -10.87 -16.89 1.11
N SER A 35 -11.65 -15.95 0.58
CA SER A 35 -12.34 -16.10 -0.70
C SER A 35 -11.35 -15.98 -1.86
N GLN A 36 -11.74 -16.40 -3.06
CA GLN A 36 -10.86 -16.28 -4.25
C GLN A 36 -10.41 -14.82 -4.48
N ASN A 37 -11.34 -13.85 -4.36
CA ASN A 37 -11.05 -12.42 -4.51
C ASN A 37 -10.06 -11.91 -3.43
N GLN A 38 -10.10 -12.46 -2.20
CA GLN A 38 -9.09 -12.15 -1.18
C GLN A 38 -7.71 -12.66 -1.58
N LEU A 39 -7.62 -13.91 -2.06
CA LEU A 39 -6.35 -14.51 -2.47
C LEU A 39 -5.76 -13.79 -3.67
N ASP A 40 -6.58 -13.41 -4.65
CA ASP A 40 -6.16 -12.62 -5.82
C ASP A 40 -5.54 -11.27 -5.40
N ARG A 41 -6.17 -10.57 -4.45
CA ARG A 41 -5.70 -9.27 -3.93
C ARG A 41 -4.48 -9.38 -3.02
N LEU A 42 -4.45 -10.34 -2.11
CA LEU A 42 -3.29 -10.58 -1.25
C LEU A 42 -2.07 -10.96 -2.10
N PHE A 43 -2.28 -11.74 -3.16
CA PHE A 43 -1.25 -12.04 -4.15
C PHE A 43 -0.84 -10.78 -4.95
N GLU A 44 -1.77 -9.90 -5.36
CA GLU A 44 -1.47 -8.60 -6.00
C GLU A 44 -0.66 -7.66 -5.09
N ILE A 45 -1.03 -7.51 -3.81
CA ILE A 45 -0.29 -6.75 -2.80
C ILE A 45 1.12 -7.33 -2.63
N GLY A 46 1.25 -8.66 -2.56
CA GLY A 46 2.53 -9.36 -2.48
C GLY A 46 3.45 -9.16 -3.69
N LEU A 47 2.89 -8.97 -4.89
CA LEU A 47 3.66 -8.64 -6.11
C LEU A 47 4.15 -7.18 -6.11
N MET A 48 3.46 -6.28 -5.39
CA MET A 48 3.90 -4.90 -5.20
C MET A 48 4.98 -4.78 -4.12
N GLN A 49 5.09 -5.73 -3.20
CA GLN A 49 6.17 -5.75 -2.21
C GLN A 49 7.53 -6.10 -2.84
N PRO A 50 8.63 -5.49 -2.39
CA PRO A 50 9.97 -5.93 -2.79
C PRO A 50 10.22 -7.40 -2.40
N PRO A 51 11.15 -8.10 -3.08
CA PRO A 51 11.64 -9.38 -2.60
C PRO A 51 12.26 -9.24 -1.21
N ARG A 52 12.06 -10.23 -0.33
CA ARG A 52 12.68 -10.27 1.00
C ARG A 52 14.20 -10.18 0.91
N THR A 53 14.78 -9.10 1.40
CA THR A 53 16.17 -9.12 1.90
C THR A 53 16.24 -10.04 3.13
N PRO A 54 17.33 -10.82 3.35
CA PRO A 54 17.42 -11.77 4.47
C PRO A 54 17.53 -11.19 5.90
N GLN A 55 17.01 -9.98 6.14
CA GLN A 55 17.00 -9.23 7.40
C GLN A 55 15.67 -8.45 7.42
N THR A 56 14.86 -8.42 8.49
CA THR A 56 15.18 -8.42 9.94
C THR A 56 14.07 -9.13 10.75
N ASP A 57 14.34 -9.56 11.98
CA ASP A 57 13.44 -10.36 12.85
C ASP A 57 12.14 -9.65 13.32
N LEU A 58 11.18 -9.46 12.43
CA LEU A 58 9.77 -9.25 12.81
C LEU A 58 9.19 -10.57 13.33
N ASN A 59 9.28 -10.75 14.65
CA ASN A 59 9.05 -11.99 15.38
C ASN A 59 7.57 -12.44 15.50
N VAL A 60 6.75 -12.15 14.48
CA VAL A 60 5.39 -12.69 14.32
C VAL A 60 5.48 -13.90 13.37
N PRO A 61 5.41 -15.15 13.86
CA PRO A 61 5.53 -16.33 13.01
C PRO A 61 4.24 -16.57 12.20
N THR A 62 4.06 -15.77 11.14
CA THR A 62 2.99 -15.89 10.15
C THR A 62 3.14 -17.20 9.37
N HIS A 63 2.52 -18.27 9.87
CA HIS A 63 2.56 -19.56 9.18
C HIS A 63 1.35 -19.68 8.23
N VAL A 64 1.58 -19.40 6.95
CA VAL A 64 0.60 -19.68 5.88
C VAL A 64 0.91 -21.05 5.27
N SER A 65 -0.09 -21.93 5.26
CA SER A 65 -0.01 -23.23 4.58
C SER A 65 -1.13 -23.37 3.54
N LEU A 66 -0.86 -24.14 2.49
CA LEU A 66 -1.80 -24.43 1.42
C LEU A 66 -2.00 -25.94 1.32
N THR A 67 -3.21 -26.39 1.63
CA THR A 67 -3.71 -27.76 1.36
C THR A 67 -4.26 -27.81 -0.07
N GLY A 68 -4.20 -28.98 -0.72
CA GLY A 68 -4.64 -29.16 -2.12
C GLY A 68 -3.67 -28.53 -3.14
N ASP A 69 -4.13 -28.31 -4.37
CA ASP A 69 -3.35 -27.66 -5.44
C ASP A 69 -3.78 -26.22 -5.71
N ALA A 70 -2.81 -25.38 -6.09
CA ALA A 70 -3.06 -24.01 -6.53
C ALA A 70 -2.09 -23.56 -7.62
N ARG A 71 -2.52 -22.58 -8.42
CA ARG A 71 -1.74 -21.90 -9.45
C ARG A 71 -1.66 -20.41 -9.16
N PHE A 72 -0.57 -19.76 -9.57
CA PHE A 72 -0.26 -18.39 -9.17
C PHE A 72 0.10 -17.58 -10.41
N LEU A 73 -0.89 -16.86 -10.94
CA LEU A 73 -0.88 -16.39 -12.32
C LEU A 73 -0.74 -14.88 -12.44
N VAL A 74 0.21 -14.45 -13.27
CA VAL A 74 0.39 -13.07 -13.69
C VAL A 74 0.13 -13.00 -15.20
N GLY A 75 -1.11 -12.63 -15.55
CA GLY A 75 -1.59 -12.72 -16.92
C GLY A 75 -1.87 -14.16 -17.34
N GLU A 76 -0.91 -14.73 -18.09
CA GLU A 76 -0.93 -16.12 -18.56
C GLU A 76 0.27 -16.94 -18.01
N VAL A 77 1.22 -16.28 -17.32
CA VAL A 77 2.41 -16.92 -16.74
C VAL A 77 2.10 -17.45 -15.35
N ASP A 78 2.40 -18.72 -15.12
CA ASP A 78 2.34 -19.37 -13.81
C ASP A 78 3.68 -19.22 -13.11
N LEU A 79 3.70 -18.60 -11.93
CA LEU A 79 4.90 -18.45 -11.11
C LEU A 79 5.28 -19.77 -10.41
N GLY A 80 4.36 -20.74 -10.38
CA GLY A 80 4.52 -21.98 -9.63
C GLY A 80 4.27 -21.82 -8.14
N ARG A 81 4.06 -22.95 -7.45
CA ARG A 81 3.58 -23.00 -6.05
C ARG A 81 4.50 -22.31 -5.05
N GLU A 82 5.82 -22.44 -5.20
CA GLU A 82 6.80 -21.92 -4.24
C GLU A 82 6.87 -20.39 -4.28
N VAL A 83 7.17 -19.81 -5.44
CA VAL A 83 7.20 -18.35 -5.67
C VAL A 83 5.82 -17.74 -5.39
N GLY A 84 4.75 -18.40 -5.85
CA GLY A 84 3.38 -17.98 -5.63
C GLY A 84 2.99 -17.88 -4.14
N MET A 85 3.41 -18.84 -3.32
CA MET A 85 3.20 -18.82 -1.88
C MET A 85 4.04 -17.77 -1.16
N ASP A 86 5.31 -17.54 -1.52
CA ASP A 86 6.10 -16.44 -0.92
C ASP A 86 5.48 -15.07 -1.20
N VAL A 87 5.03 -14.85 -2.44
CA VAL A 87 4.30 -13.63 -2.82
C VAL A 87 3.02 -13.48 -1.98
N LEU A 88 2.20 -14.53 -1.88
CA LEU A 88 0.96 -14.50 -1.09
C LEU A 88 1.24 -14.24 0.41
N VAL A 89 2.30 -14.86 0.97
CA VAL A 89 2.77 -14.62 2.34
C VAL A 89 3.16 -13.16 2.54
N ARG A 90 3.98 -12.58 1.65
CA ARG A 90 4.37 -11.16 1.73
C ARG A 90 3.17 -10.21 1.67
N GLY A 91 2.14 -10.54 0.89
CA GLY A 91 0.90 -9.77 0.86
C GLY A 91 0.11 -9.83 2.15
N ILE A 92 -0.01 -11.01 2.76
CA ILE A 92 -0.66 -11.22 4.06
C ILE A 92 0.12 -10.49 5.17
N GLU A 93 1.44 -10.67 5.24
CA GLU A 93 2.30 -10.00 6.21
C GLU A 93 2.21 -8.48 6.12
N PHE A 94 2.16 -7.92 4.92
CA PHE A 94 2.00 -6.47 4.71
C PHE A 94 0.66 -5.95 5.28
N VAL A 95 -0.45 -6.64 5.01
CA VAL A 95 -1.78 -6.25 5.54
C VAL A 95 -1.82 -6.36 7.06
N VAL A 96 -1.32 -7.46 7.64
CA VAL A 96 -1.25 -7.64 9.10
C VAL A 96 -0.37 -6.58 9.75
N HIS A 97 0.79 -6.27 9.17
CA HIS A 97 1.72 -5.25 9.69
C HIS A 97 1.12 -3.84 9.64
N ALA A 98 0.42 -3.48 8.55
CA ALA A 98 -0.30 -2.21 8.46
C ALA A 98 -1.38 -2.09 9.55
N SER A 99 -2.22 -3.12 9.72
CA SER A 99 -3.24 -3.14 10.77
C SER A 99 -2.67 -3.06 12.18
N LEU A 100 -1.55 -3.74 12.45
CA LEU A 100 -0.89 -3.70 13.78
C LEU A 100 -0.23 -2.35 14.09
N HIS A 101 0.33 -1.64 13.09
CA HIS A 101 0.95 -0.34 13.32
C HIS A 101 -0.08 0.74 13.69
N GLU A 102 -1.23 0.78 13.01
CA GLU A 102 -2.31 1.73 13.36
C GLU A 102 -2.80 1.55 14.81
N HIS A 103 -2.89 0.29 15.28
CA HIS A 103 -3.25 0.00 16.68
C HIS A 103 -2.19 0.45 17.70
N ARG A 104 -0.94 0.64 17.27
CA ARG A 104 0.17 1.04 18.15
C ARG A 104 0.36 2.55 18.19
N ASP A 105 0.34 3.22 17.04
CA ASP A 105 0.50 4.68 16.94
C ASP A 105 -0.57 5.39 17.76
N HIS A 106 -1.85 5.04 17.55
CA HIS A 106 -2.98 5.66 18.24
C HIS A 106 -3.00 5.41 19.75
N HIS A 107 -2.33 4.36 20.24
CA HIS A 107 -2.21 4.08 21.67
C HIS A 107 -1.20 5.01 22.37
N VAL A 108 -0.35 5.70 21.60
CA VAL A 108 0.58 6.75 22.08
C VAL A 108 -0.06 8.13 21.91
N GLU A 109 -0.73 8.38 20.78
CA GLU A 109 -1.43 9.65 20.51
C GLU A 109 -2.54 9.91 21.54
N ALA A 110 -3.28 8.89 21.96
CA ALA A 110 -4.33 9.00 22.98
C ALA A 110 -3.83 9.36 24.40
N GLU A 111 -2.52 9.23 24.68
CA GLU A 111 -1.90 9.75 25.92
C GLU A 111 -1.27 11.15 25.72
N ALA A 112 -1.17 11.63 24.48
CA ALA A 112 -0.50 12.88 24.11
C ALA A 112 -1.46 14.04 23.78
N GLU A 113 -2.72 13.80 23.42
CA GLU A 113 -3.72 14.84 23.09
C GLU A 113 -4.27 15.60 24.32
N GLY A 114 -3.36 16.16 25.12
CA GLY A 114 -3.63 17.22 26.08
C GLY A 114 -3.18 18.58 25.55
N ASP A 115 -4.14 19.39 25.08
CA ASP A 115 -4.01 20.83 24.82
C ASP A 115 -3.14 21.29 23.62
N GLN A 116 -3.63 21.07 22.38
CA GLN A 116 -3.49 22.01 21.23
C GLN A 116 -4.25 21.57 19.96
N VAL A 117 -5.54 21.95 19.81
CA VAL A 117 -6.30 21.78 18.54
C VAL A 117 -7.13 23.02 18.21
N ARG A 118 -6.50 24.03 17.59
CA ARG A 118 -7.22 25.08 16.82
C ARG A 118 -6.28 25.95 15.95
N ASP A 119 -6.01 25.49 14.72
CA ASP A 119 -5.82 26.35 13.52
C ASP A 119 -5.57 25.58 12.21
N SER A 120 -5.21 24.28 12.25
CA SER A 120 -4.86 23.45 11.06
C SER A 120 -5.96 23.24 9.99
N ALA A 121 -7.11 23.92 10.08
CA ALA A 121 -8.27 23.67 9.21
C ALA A 121 -8.19 24.31 7.81
N GLU A 122 -7.32 25.30 7.58
CA GLU A 122 -7.23 26.00 6.27
C GLU A 122 -6.07 25.53 5.37
N SER A 123 -5.09 24.79 5.89
CA SER A 123 -3.99 24.21 5.09
C SER A 123 -4.45 23.03 4.20
N PHE A 124 -5.58 22.41 4.51
CA PHE A 124 -5.88 21.04 4.08
C PHE A 124 -6.64 20.87 2.75
N ARG A 125 -6.30 21.65 1.71
CA ARG A 125 -6.94 21.54 0.38
C ARG A 125 -6.07 21.02 -0.77
N GLU A 126 -4.77 20.84 -0.56
CA GLU A 126 -3.83 20.52 -1.65
C GLU A 126 -2.94 19.29 -1.36
N GLU A 127 -3.49 18.22 -0.75
CA GLU A 127 -2.81 16.91 -0.50
C GLU A 127 -2.48 16.09 -1.77
N GLY A 128 -2.31 16.78 -2.89
CA GLY A 128 -1.84 16.28 -4.17
C GLY A 128 -1.81 17.42 -5.17
N GLY A 129 -0.69 17.62 -5.84
CA GLY A 129 -0.47 18.68 -6.83
C GLY A 129 -1.43 18.60 -8.02
N ARG A 130 -1.33 19.56 -8.94
CA ARG A 130 -2.34 19.76 -9.98
C ARG A 130 -2.50 18.52 -10.85
N LEU A 131 -3.74 18.09 -11.01
CA LEU A 131 -4.10 17.10 -12.01
C LEU A 131 -4.03 17.76 -13.39
N SER A 132 -2.97 17.45 -14.12
CA SER A 132 -2.74 17.93 -15.48
C SER A 132 -2.98 16.82 -16.50
N VAL A 133 -3.28 17.19 -17.74
CA VAL A 133 -3.40 16.25 -18.87
C VAL A 133 -2.37 16.63 -19.92
N MET A 134 -1.67 15.65 -20.47
CA MET A 134 -0.59 15.82 -21.43
C MET A 134 -0.60 14.64 -22.42
N THR A 135 -0.13 14.83 -23.65
CA THR A 135 0.07 13.74 -24.62
C THR A 135 1.37 12.98 -24.34
N ILE A 136 1.50 11.73 -24.82
CA ILE A 136 2.80 11.00 -24.76
C ILE A 136 3.90 11.81 -25.47
N GLN A 137 3.57 12.48 -26.57
CA GLN A 137 4.51 13.24 -27.40
C GLN A 137 5.02 14.48 -26.67
N GLU A 138 4.15 15.22 -25.99
CA GLU A 138 4.55 16.34 -25.12
C GLU A 138 5.38 15.85 -23.92
N ALA A 139 4.95 14.77 -23.26
CA ALA A 139 5.65 14.18 -22.12
C ALA A 139 7.08 13.71 -22.45
N ALA A 140 7.28 13.17 -23.65
CA ALA A 140 8.61 12.81 -24.16
C ALA A 140 9.45 14.04 -24.53
N ALA A 141 8.84 15.10 -25.06
CA ALA A 141 9.53 16.34 -25.42
C ALA A 141 9.86 17.24 -24.20
N GLN A 142 9.15 17.08 -23.09
CA GLN A 142 9.24 17.91 -21.89
C GLN A 142 9.60 17.11 -20.63
N TRP A 143 10.36 16.01 -20.79
CA TRP A 143 10.62 15.03 -19.74
C TRP A 143 11.13 15.62 -18.42
N ASP A 144 12.07 16.57 -18.46
CA ASP A 144 12.64 17.16 -17.25
C ASP A 144 11.70 18.15 -16.53
N ASP A 145 10.80 18.84 -17.25
CA ASP A 145 9.70 19.62 -16.65
C ASP A 145 8.72 18.67 -15.97
N LEU A 146 8.25 17.65 -16.70
CA LEU A 146 7.33 16.63 -16.19
C LEU A 146 7.90 15.96 -14.93
N ARG A 147 9.18 15.57 -14.95
CA ARG A 147 9.86 14.96 -13.79
C ARG A 147 9.95 15.92 -12.60
N SER A 148 10.23 17.20 -12.86
CA SER A 148 10.33 18.23 -11.81
C SER A 148 8.97 18.51 -11.17
N ARG A 149 7.91 18.56 -11.99
CA ARG A 149 6.53 18.74 -11.52
C ARG A 149 6.03 17.53 -10.75
N VAL A 150 6.28 16.32 -11.24
CA VAL A 150 5.92 15.08 -10.54
C VAL A 150 6.61 14.98 -9.17
N LYS A 151 7.86 15.47 -9.02
CA LYS A 151 8.49 15.66 -7.70
C LYS A 151 7.77 16.66 -6.81
N LEU A 152 7.21 17.73 -7.39
CA LEU A 152 6.33 18.70 -6.72
C LEU A 152 4.86 18.21 -6.63
N TRP A 153 4.66 16.88 -6.58
CA TRP A 153 3.38 16.20 -6.37
C TRP A 153 2.31 16.43 -7.46
N ASP A 154 2.66 17.06 -8.60
CA ASP A 154 1.77 17.19 -9.77
C ASP A 154 1.40 15.79 -10.31
N ARG A 155 0.16 15.64 -10.77
CA ARG A 155 -0.42 14.35 -11.20
C ARG A 155 -0.69 14.43 -12.70
N ILE A 156 0.12 13.76 -13.51
CA ILE A 156 0.10 13.92 -14.97
C ILE A 156 -0.63 12.75 -15.63
N VAL A 157 -1.84 12.99 -16.14
CA VAL A 157 -2.58 12.03 -16.96
C VAL A 157 -2.00 12.05 -18.38
N LEU A 158 -1.36 10.95 -18.78
CA LEU A 158 -0.90 10.78 -20.15
C LEU A 158 -2.05 10.37 -21.07
N THR A 159 -2.00 10.90 -22.29
CA THR A 159 -3.00 10.67 -23.33
C THR A 159 -2.38 10.31 -24.68
N GLU A 160 -3.09 9.49 -25.44
CA GLU A 160 -2.78 9.09 -26.82
C GLU A 160 -4.09 9.12 -27.62
N ASP A 161 -4.13 9.80 -28.76
CA ASP A 161 -5.34 10.07 -29.54
C ASP A 161 -6.54 10.58 -28.69
N GLY A 162 -6.26 11.42 -27.70
CA GLY A 162 -7.24 11.96 -26.74
C GLY A 162 -7.75 10.95 -25.69
N ARG A 163 -7.30 9.71 -25.71
CA ARG A 163 -7.64 8.67 -24.72
C ARG A 163 -6.64 8.70 -23.57
N ARG A 164 -7.11 8.58 -22.33
CA ARG A 164 -6.24 8.43 -21.15
C ARG A 164 -5.59 7.04 -21.17
N VAL A 165 -4.27 7.01 -21.19
CA VAL A 165 -3.49 5.75 -21.23
C VAL A 165 -2.84 5.44 -19.88
N ALA A 166 -2.26 6.44 -19.21
CA ALA A 166 -1.53 6.26 -17.96
C ALA A 166 -1.67 7.49 -17.05
N LEU A 167 -1.19 7.36 -15.81
CA LEU A 167 -1.07 8.43 -14.82
C LEU A 167 0.34 8.36 -14.25
N ILE A 168 1.06 9.49 -14.23
CA ILE A 168 2.34 9.64 -13.54
C ILE A 168 2.10 10.46 -12.26
N VAL A 169 2.69 9.99 -11.16
CA VAL A 169 2.61 10.56 -9.81
C VAL A 169 3.98 10.42 -9.11
N ALA A 170 4.19 11.14 -8.00
CA ALA A 170 5.31 10.88 -7.11
C ALA A 170 5.25 9.44 -6.58
N TRP A 171 6.41 8.79 -6.40
CA TRP A 171 6.48 7.45 -5.82
C TRP A 171 5.93 7.44 -4.38
N ASP A 172 6.15 8.52 -3.64
CA ASP A 172 5.74 8.65 -2.24
C ASP A 172 4.21 8.83 -2.15
N TRP A 173 3.61 9.60 -3.06
CA TRP A 173 2.15 9.68 -3.20
C TRP A 173 1.54 8.33 -3.57
N TRP A 174 2.16 7.58 -4.48
CA TRP A 174 1.72 6.23 -4.83
C TRP A 174 1.83 5.27 -3.65
N SER A 175 2.93 5.31 -2.91
CA SER A 175 3.19 4.44 -1.76
C SER A 175 2.25 4.74 -0.59
N LEU A 176 1.93 6.02 -0.34
CA LEU A 176 0.93 6.45 0.62
C LEU A 176 -0.48 6.05 0.18
N HIS A 177 -0.81 6.20 -1.10
CA HIS A 177 -2.10 5.75 -1.64
C HIS A 177 -2.26 4.23 -1.52
N GLN A 178 -1.22 3.45 -1.80
CA GLN A 178 -1.24 1.99 -1.63
C GLN A 178 -1.34 1.58 -0.16
N HIS A 179 -0.67 2.27 0.77
CA HIS A 179 -0.92 2.07 2.21
C HIS A 179 -2.37 2.37 2.58
N ARG A 180 -2.93 3.54 2.22
CA ARG A 180 -4.34 3.86 2.49
C ARG A 180 -5.29 2.81 1.90
N MET A 181 -5.03 2.30 0.70
CA MET A 181 -5.82 1.23 0.08
C MET A 181 -5.69 -0.12 0.82
N ALA A 182 -4.48 -0.51 1.24
CA ALA A 182 -4.25 -1.74 2.01
C ALA A 182 -4.82 -1.67 3.43
N SER A 183 -4.78 -0.50 4.08
CA SER A 183 -5.45 -0.28 5.37
C SER A 183 -6.97 -0.32 5.25
N LEU A 184 -7.56 0.26 4.20
CA LEU A 184 -9.01 0.16 3.93
C LEU A 184 -9.43 -1.30 3.68
N GLU A 185 -8.59 -2.10 3.02
CA GLU A 185 -8.75 -3.54 2.84
C GLU A 185 -8.61 -4.29 4.18
N GLY A 186 -7.58 -3.99 4.99
CA GLY A 186 -7.36 -4.58 6.31
C GLY A 186 -8.53 -4.32 7.27
N ALA A 187 -9.03 -3.08 7.33
CA ALA A 187 -10.23 -2.72 8.07
C ALA A 187 -11.46 -3.48 7.57
N TYR A 188 -11.65 -3.61 6.25
CA TYR A 188 -12.74 -4.39 5.69
C TYR A 188 -12.70 -5.85 6.17
N TRP A 189 -11.52 -6.48 6.23
CA TRP A 189 -11.38 -7.85 6.72
C TRP A 189 -11.51 -7.97 8.24
N GLY A 190 -10.97 -7.03 9.01
CA GLY A 190 -11.09 -7.01 10.48
C GLY A 190 -12.54 -6.94 10.98
N HIS A 191 -13.42 -6.27 10.23
CA HIS A 191 -14.85 -6.17 10.56
C HIS A 191 -15.72 -7.35 10.12
N TRP A 192 -15.16 -8.40 9.50
CA TRP A 192 -15.86 -9.68 9.34
C TRP A 192 -15.63 -10.57 10.56
N HIS A 193 -16.71 -10.94 11.26
CA HIS A 193 -16.66 -11.83 12.44
C HIS A 193 -17.77 -12.88 12.36
N THR A 194 -17.39 -14.17 12.46
CA THR A 194 -18.33 -15.32 12.47
C THR A 194 -19.35 -15.38 11.32
N GLY A 195 -19.08 -14.72 10.19
CA GLY A 195 -19.98 -14.64 9.03
C GLY A 195 -20.88 -13.41 8.99
N GLU A 196 -20.83 -12.55 10.00
CA GLU A 196 -21.46 -11.23 10.03
C GLU A 196 -20.43 -10.12 9.77
N PHE A 197 -20.90 -8.97 9.30
CA PHE A 197 -20.05 -7.82 8.94
C PHE A 197 -20.41 -6.59 9.77
N ASN A 198 -19.46 -6.09 10.57
CA ASN A 198 -19.59 -4.89 11.39
C ASN A 198 -19.46 -3.63 10.52
N ALA A 199 -20.49 -3.34 9.73
CA ALA A 199 -20.54 -2.17 8.87
C ALA A 199 -20.34 -0.83 9.62
N SER A 200 -20.75 -0.76 10.89
CA SER A 200 -20.56 0.43 11.73
C SER A 200 -19.10 0.64 12.13
N GLY A 201 -18.40 -0.43 12.54
CA GLY A 201 -16.96 -0.38 12.83
C GLY A 201 -16.15 -0.04 11.57
N TYR A 202 -16.46 -0.70 10.46
CA TYR A 202 -15.81 -0.41 9.18
C TYR A 202 -16.03 1.03 8.71
N ALA A 203 -17.21 1.62 8.95
CA ALA A 203 -17.45 3.03 8.65
C ALA A 203 -16.58 3.98 9.50
N TRP A 204 -16.31 3.65 10.77
CA TRP A 204 -15.39 4.43 11.60
C TRP A 204 -13.94 4.30 11.13
N ASP A 205 -13.47 3.10 10.80
CA ASP A 205 -12.11 2.90 10.29
C ASP A 205 -11.93 3.55 8.91
N ILE A 206 -12.93 3.51 8.02
CA ILE A 206 -12.90 4.30 6.77
C ILE A 206 -12.78 5.79 7.08
N LEU A 207 -13.55 6.32 8.03
CA LEU A 207 -13.49 7.74 8.38
C LEU A 207 -12.10 8.11 8.90
N ARG A 208 -11.50 7.30 9.78
CA ARG A 208 -10.12 7.50 10.27
C ARG A 208 -9.05 7.39 9.16
N LEU A 209 -9.28 6.54 8.15
CA LEU A 209 -8.35 6.34 7.02
C LEU A 209 -8.52 7.37 5.89
N LEU A 210 -9.65 8.08 5.87
CA LEU A 210 -9.92 9.23 5.00
C LEU A 210 -9.69 10.57 5.70
N GLU A 211 -9.65 10.60 7.03
CA GLU A 211 -9.09 11.69 7.82
C GLU A 211 -7.61 11.84 7.46
N PRO A 212 -7.19 13.02 6.95
CA PRO A 212 -5.80 13.20 6.59
C PRO A 212 -4.92 13.23 7.85
N ARG A 213 -4.00 12.26 7.98
CA ARG A 213 -2.85 12.41 8.89
C ARG A 213 -2.14 13.72 8.55
N ASP A 214 -2.01 14.60 9.54
CA ASP A 214 -1.30 15.87 9.43
C ASP A 214 0.08 15.62 8.80
N ALA A 215 0.48 16.43 7.82
CA ALA A 215 1.68 16.20 7.00
C ALA A 215 3.00 16.51 7.75
N ARG A 216 3.08 16.16 9.03
CA ARG A 216 4.24 16.22 9.93
C ARG A 216 5.23 15.06 9.70
N ILE A 217 5.31 14.53 8.48
CA ILE A 217 6.59 13.97 8.00
C ILE A 217 7.49 15.17 7.71
N SER A 218 8.02 15.73 8.80
CA SER A 218 8.98 16.81 8.77
C SER A 218 10.23 16.40 7.99
N HIS A 219 10.92 17.37 7.40
CA HIS A 219 12.24 17.19 6.82
C HIS A 219 13.31 16.95 7.92
N GLU A 220 13.25 15.82 8.64
CA GLU A 220 14.35 15.32 9.48
C GLU A 220 15.41 14.61 8.60
N ALA A 221 15.84 15.32 7.57
CA ALA A 221 16.88 14.94 6.62
C ALA A 221 17.41 16.21 5.93
N ASP A 222 18.08 17.05 6.71
CA ASP A 222 19.22 17.92 6.32
C ASP A 222 19.59 18.83 7.51
N GLU A 223 20.08 18.25 8.61
CA GLU A 223 21.06 18.97 9.43
C GLU A 223 22.37 18.97 8.63
N PRO A 224 22.86 20.13 8.15
CA PRO A 224 24.21 20.18 7.61
C PRO A 224 25.17 19.88 8.77
N GLY A 225 26.02 18.88 8.62
CA GLY A 225 27.05 18.61 9.63
C GLY A 225 28.01 19.78 9.69
N ASP A 226 28.01 20.50 10.82
CA ASP A 226 29.02 21.51 11.16
C ASP A 226 30.39 20.83 11.23
N GLY A 227 31.11 20.87 10.10
CA GLY A 227 32.55 20.72 10.03
C GLY A 227 33.24 22.06 10.25
N ASP A 228 34.54 22.00 10.52
CA ASP A 228 35.39 23.10 11.00
C ASP A 228 35.06 23.51 12.46
N ASP A 229 36.00 23.85 13.34
CA ASP A 229 37.42 24.17 13.16
C ASP A 229 38.39 23.24 13.93
N ASP A 230 39.62 23.09 13.40
CA ASP A 230 40.79 22.58 14.12
C ASP A 230 41.37 23.65 15.08
N GLU A 231 41.41 23.40 16.39
CA GLU A 231 42.28 24.17 17.30
C GLU A 231 43.70 23.58 17.34
N PRO A 232 44.75 24.32 16.93
CA PRO A 232 46.13 23.90 17.13
C PRO A 232 46.52 23.97 18.61
N ARG A 233 47.38 23.05 19.06
CA ARG A 233 47.99 23.07 20.40
C ARG A 233 49.50 23.30 20.29
N ASP A 234 50.00 24.15 21.19
CA ASP A 234 51.43 24.47 21.40
C ASP A 234 52.26 23.25 21.89
#